data_AF-A0A832TPB5-F1
#
_entry.id   AF-A0A832TPB5-F1
#
_cell.length_a   1.000
_cell.length_b   1.000
_cell.length_c   1.000
_cell.angle_alpha   90.00
_cell.angle_beta   90.00
_cell.angle_gamma   90.00
#
_symmetry.space_group_name_H-M   'P 1'
#
loop_
_entity.id
_entity.type
_entity.pdbx_description
1 polymer ?
#
loop_
_entity_poly.entity_id
_entity_poly.type
_entity_poly.pdbx_seq_one_letter_code
_entity_poly.pdbx_strand_id
1 'polypeptide(L)'
;MQVNVSLDLSKYFPDLKVATMEVRKLENKKIDEELEKEKRSIEAEIRNNSKDYLESETIKKYNQFFKKFGKKYPIEYQIKSITEGKSFPSQYTVVEAMFMAELKNMYLTAGH
;
A
#
# COMPACT_ATOMS: atom_id res chain seq x y z
N MET A 1 10.75 9.63 -16.52
CA MET A 1 10.95 10.07 -15.12
C MET A 1 12.32 9.61 -14.66
N GLN A 2 13.07 10.41 -13.89
CA GLN A 2 14.35 10.02 -13.29
C GLN A 2 14.24 10.09 -11.77
N VAL A 3 14.52 8.99 -11.09
CA VAL A 3 14.54 8.92 -9.62
C VAL A 3 15.97 8.75 -9.15
N ASN A 4 16.39 9.63 -8.24
CA ASN A 4 17.72 9.59 -7.63
C ASN A 4 17.58 9.24 -6.15
N VAL A 5 18.33 8.25 -5.69
CA VAL A 5 18.44 7.86 -4.28
C VAL A 5 19.67 8.54 -3.71
N SER A 6 19.51 9.29 -2.61
CA SER A 6 20.65 9.97 -1.99
C SER A 6 21.64 8.98 -1.38
N LEU A 7 22.93 9.36 -1.33
CA LEU A 7 23.97 8.53 -0.73
C LEU A 7 23.70 8.21 0.74
N ASP A 8 23.14 9.17 1.48
CA ASP A 8 22.76 8.94 2.88
C ASP A 8 21.68 7.85 2.95
N LEU A 9 20.62 7.94 2.13
CA LEU A 9 19.56 6.94 2.10
C LEU A 9 20.08 5.55 1.73
N SER A 10 20.97 5.45 0.73
CA SER A 10 21.60 4.19 0.35
C SER A 10 22.49 3.60 1.44
N LYS A 11 23.23 4.43 2.19
CA LYS A 11 24.04 3.98 3.33
C LYS A 11 23.18 3.49 4.48
N TYR A 12 22.09 4.19 4.77
CA TYR A 12 21.14 3.79 5.83
C TYR A 12 20.32 2.55 5.45
N PHE A 13 20.05 2.32 4.15
CA PHE A 13 19.27 1.18 3.65
C PHE A 13 19.94 0.52 2.43
N PRO A 14 20.98 -0.32 2.65
CA PRO A 14 21.72 -0.96 1.55
C PRO A 14 20.86 -1.84 0.65
N ASP A 15 19.81 -2.45 1.21
CA ASP A 15 18.90 -3.33 0.51
C ASP A 15 17.68 -2.61 -0.11
N LEU A 16 17.61 -1.28 0.01
CA LEU A 16 16.50 -0.50 -0.54
C LEU A 16 16.40 -0.71 -2.05
N LYS A 17 15.21 -1.14 -2.49
CA LYS A 17 14.85 -1.20 -3.91
C LYS A 17 13.84 -0.11 -4.20
N VAL A 18 14.14 0.71 -5.20
CA VAL A 18 13.24 1.74 -5.71
C VAL A 18 12.97 1.43 -7.17
N ALA A 19 11.69 1.40 -7.54
CA ALA A 19 11.25 1.16 -8.90
C ALA A 19 10.29 2.26 -9.32
N THR A 20 10.25 2.54 -10.61
CA THR A 20 9.37 3.53 -11.21
C THR A 20 8.57 2.90 -12.34
N MET A 21 7.27 3.15 -12.36
CA MET A 21 6.38 2.69 -13.42
C MET A 21 5.64 3.89 -14.00
N GLU A 22 5.60 3.99 -15.33
CA GLU A 22 4.81 4.99 -16.05
C GLU A 22 3.71 4.27 -16.83
N VAL A 23 2.46 4.60 -16.55
CA VAL A 23 1.29 4.08 -17.24
C VAL A 23 0.71 5.18 -18.11
N ARG A 24 0.59 4.93 -19.42
CA ARG A 24 0.08 5.90 -20.39
C ARG A 24 -1.26 5.46 -20.96
N LYS A 25 -2.05 6.45 -21.41
CA LYS A 25 -3.37 6.23 -22.04
C LYS A 25 -4.35 5.48 -21.13
N LEU A 26 -4.19 5.60 -19.81
CA LEU A 26 -5.16 5.08 -18.88
C LEU A 26 -6.36 6.04 -18.81
N GLU A 27 -7.55 5.46 -18.71
CA GLU A 27 -8.77 6.18 -18.39
C GLU A 27 -8.98 6.21 -16.88
N ASN A 28 -9.02 7.41 -16.29
CA ASN A 28 -9.27 7.57 -14.86
C ASN A 28 -10.77 7.79 -14.60
N LYS A 29 -11.49 6.68 -14.41
CA LYS A 29 -12.94 6.69 -14.21
C LYS A 29 -13.28 6.96 -12.75
N LYS A 30 -14.52 7.40 -12.49
CA LYS A 30 -15.07 7.49 -11.13
C LYS A 30 -15.60 6.16 -10.60
N ILE A 31 -16.07 5.30 -11.49
CA ILE A 31 -16.68 4.02 -11.16
C ILE A 31 -16.18 3.02 -12.20
N ASP A 32 -15.77 1.86 -11.72
CA ASP A 32 -15.44 0.69 -12.53
C ASP A 32 -15.86 -0.56 -11.74
N GLU A 33 -16.82 -1.31 -12.28
CA GLU A 33 -17.46 -2.42 -11.57
C GLU A 33 -16.49 -3.58 -11.30
N GLU A 34 -15.56 -3.85 -12.23
CA GLU A 34 -14.57 -4.89 -12.06
C GLU A 34 -13.56 -4.50 -10.98
N LEU A 35 -13.11 -3.24 -10.97
CA LEU A 35 -12.22 -2.74 -9.93
C LEU A 35 -12.89 -2.74 -8.55
N GLU A 36 -14.16 -2.34 -8.47
CA GLU A 36 -14.94 -2.42 -7.22
C GLU A 36 -15.03 -3.87 -6.73
N LYS A 37 -15.27 -4.84 -7.61
CA LYS A 37 -15.32 -6.26 -7.24
C LYS A 37 -13.99 -6.75 -6.66
N GLU A 38 -12.86 -6.45 -7.32
CA GLU A 38 -11.53 -6.81 -6.83
C GLU A 38 -11.22 -6.11 -5.50
N LYS A 39 -11.60 -4.85 -5.36
CA LYS A 39 -11.44 -4.09 -4.11
C LYS A 39 -12.19 -4.76 -2.94
N ARG A 40 -13.45 -5.18 -3.14
CA ARG A 40 -14.20 -5.93 -2.12
C ARG A 40 -13.59 -7.29 -1.84
N SER A 41 -13.01 -7.95 -2.84
CA SER A 41 -12.29 -9.21 -2.64
C SER A 41 -11.08 -9.04 -1.72
N ILE A 42 -10.26 -8.00 -1.95
CA ILE A 42 -9.12 -7.67 -1.09
C ILE A 42 -9.56 -7.36 0.34
N GLU A 43 -10.64 -6.58 0.53
CA GLU A 43 -11.16 -6.31 1.87
C GLU A 43 -11.61 -7.59 2.58
N ALA A 44 -12.31 -8.48 1.87
CA ALA A 44 -12.76 -9.75 2.42
C ALA A 44 -11.57 -10.66 2.79
N GLU A 45 -10.54 -10.71 1.95
CA GLU A 45 -9.31 -11.44 2.22
C GLU A 45 -8.62 -10.94 3.49
N ILE A 46 -8.48 -9.62 3.64
CA ILE A 46 -7.88 -9.00 4.83
C ILE A 46 -8.70 -9.31 6.09
N ARG A 47 -10.04 -9.25 6.01
CA ARG A 47 -10.90 -9.56 7.16
C ARG A 47 -10.78 -11.03 7.57
N ASN A 48 -10.80 -11.94 6.60
CA ASN A 48 -10.72 -13.39 6.85
C ASN A 48 -9.35 -13.82 7.39
N ASN A 49 -8.27 -13.13 7.01
CA ASN A 49 -6.90 -13.47 7.38
C ASN A 49 -6.24 -12.38 8.25
N SER A 50 -7.04 -11.64 9.00
CA SER A 50 -6.61 -10.44 9.74
C SER A 50 -5.37 -10.66 10.61
N LYS A 51 -5.31 -11.80 11.29
CA LYS A 51 -4.18 -12.19 12.13
C LYS A 51 -2.90 -12.35 11.31
N ASP A 52 -2.97 -13.02 10.16
CA ASP A 52 -1.81 -13.28 9.31
C ASP A 52 -1.20 -11.98 8.76
N TYR A 53 -2.06 -11.03 8.37
CA TYR A 53 -1.63 -9.71 7.94
C TYR A 53 -0.97 -8.93 9.10
N LEU A 54 -1.65 -8.80 10.24
CA LEU A 54 -1.19 -7.99 11.38
C LEU A 54 0.05 -8.55 12.08
N GLU A 55 0.23 -9.88 12.08
CA GLU A 55 1.38 -10.55 12.68
C GLU A 55 2.51 -10.83 11.67
N SER A 56 2.34 -10.43 10.41
CA SER A 56 3.31 -10.66 9.34
C SER A 56 4.68 -10.05 9.66
N GLU A 57 5.71 -10.74 9.20
CA GLU A 57 7.10 -10.26 9.33
C GLU A 57 7.30 -8.92 8.61
N THR A 58 6.57 -8.69 7.52
CA THR A 58 6.59 -7.43 6.77
C THR A 58 6.15 -6.26 7.64
N ILE A 59 4.98 -6.36 8.31
CA ILE A 59 4.51 -5.29 9.19
C ILE A 59 5.48 -5.06 10.36
N LYS A 60 6.02 -6.13 10.95
CA LYS A 60 7.00 -6.01 12.05
C LYS A 60 8.25 -5.23 11.62
N LYS A 61 8.84 -5.57 10.46
CA LYS A 61 10.01 -4.89 9.90
C LYS A 61 9.73 -3.42 9.61
N TYR A 62 8.59 -3.11 8.96
CA TYR A 62 8.24 -1.72 8.68
C TYR A 62 7.95 -0.93 9.96
N ASN A 63 7.29 -1.52 10.95
CA ASN A 63 7.08 -0.84 12.24
C ASN A 63 8.38 -0.54 12.96
N GLN A 64 9.34 -1.47 12.98
CA GLN A 64 10.66 -1.22 13.54
C GLN A 64 11.37 -0.06 12.83
N PHE A 65 11.22 0.03 11.51
CA PHE A 65 11.74 1.13 10.71
C PHE A 65 11.05 2.47 11.03
N PHE A 66 9.72 2.54 10.96
CA PHE A 66 8.95 3.78 11.19
C PHE A 66 9.08 4.28 12.63
N LYS A 67 9.29 3.38 13.61
CA LYS A 67 9.53 3.74 15.01
C LYS A 67 10.75 4.65 15.18
N LYS A 68 11.78 4.54 14.34
CA LYS A 68 12.96 5.44 14.35
C LYS A 68 12.60 6.91 14.11
N PHE A 69 11.47 7.15 13.43
CA PHE A 69 10.96 8.48 13.10
C PHE A 69 9.77 8.90 13.97
N GLY A 70 9.42 8.13 15.01
CA GLY A 70 8.24 8.38 15.84
C GLY A 70 6.92 8.24 15.07
N LYS A 71 6.90 7.47 13.99
CA LYS A 71 5.73 7.23 13.14
C LYS A 71 5.29 5.77 13.21
N LYS A 72 4.08 5.48 12.71
CA LYS A 72 3.56 4.13 12.53
C LYS A 72 3.52 3.80 11.05
N TYR A 73 3.61 2.51 10.72
CA TYR A 73 3.49 2.08 9.33
C TYR A 73 2.07 2.36 8.80
N PRO A 74 1.89 3.16 7.73
CA PRO A 74 0.55 3.53 7.27
C PRO A 74 -0.31 2.34 6.85
N ILE A 75 0.27 1.31 6.24
CA ILE A 75 -0.46 0.13 5.77
C ILE A 75 -1.02 -0.70 6.92
N GLU A 76 -0.30 -0.81 8.05
CA GLU A 76 -0.84 -1.47 9.25
C GLU A 76 -2.12 -0.77 9.74
N TYR A 77 -2.15 0.56 9.72
CA TYR A 77 -3.34 1.32 10.10
C TYR A 77 -4.53 1.09 9.15
N GLN A 78 -4.25 1.00 7.85
CA GLN A 78 -5.28 0.70 6.84
C GLN A 78 -5.86 -0.72 7.02
N ILE A 79 -4.99 -1.72 7.23
CA ILE A 79 -5.40 -3.10 7.52
C ILE A 79 -6.29 -3.13 8.77
N LYS A 80 -5.86 -2.50 9.87
CA LYS A 80 -6.65 -2.41 11.11
C LYS A 80 -8.04 -1.80 10.86
N SER A 81 -8.08 -0.70 10.13
CA SER A 81 -9.33 -0.04 9.75
C SER A 81 -10.29 -0.99 9.00
N ILE A 82 -9.78 -1.78 8.05
CA ILE A 82 -10.58 -2.75 7.28
C ILE A 82 -11.08 -3.89 8.18
N THR A 83 -10.22 -4.38 9.08
CA THR A 83 -10.60 -5.43 10.04
C THR A 83 -11.66 -4.95 11.04
N GLU A 84 -11.69 -3.66 11.33
CA GLU A 84 -12.71 -3.00 12.18
C GLU A 84 -14.00 -2.66 11.41
N GLY A 85 -14.12 -3.09 10.14
CA GLY A 85 -15.33 -2.92 9.33
C GLY A 85 -15.36 -1.67 8.46
N LYS A 86 -14.30 -0.87 8.43
CA LYS A 86 -14.19 0.19 7.42
C LYS A 86 -13.96 -0.43 6.03
N SER A 87 -14.28 0.36 5.02
CA SER A 87 -14.10 0.01 3.62
C SER A 87 -13.17 1.01 2.96
N PHE A 88 -12.58 0.63 1.82
CA PHE A 88 -11.83 1.57 1.00
C PHE A 88 -12.71 2.76 0.59
N PRO A 89 -12.15 3.98 0.59
CA PRO A 89 -12.85 5.12 0.01
C PRO A 89 -13.04 4.89 -1.49
N SER A 90 -14.29 5.02 -1.98
CA SER A 90 -14.55 5.02 -3.42
C SER A 90 -14.19 6.37 -4.01
N GLN A 91 -13.16 6.41 -4.87
CA GLN A 91 -12.66 7.64 -5.50
C GLN A 91 -12.57 7.51 -7.02
N TYR A 92 -11.35 7.49 -7.54
CA TYR A 92 -11.01 7.43 -8.95
C TYR A 92 -10.17 6.18 -9.17
N THR A 93 -10.37 5.49 -10.29
CA THR A 93 -9.83 4.14 -10.52
C THR A 93 -8.31 4.04 -10.35
N VAL A 94 -7.55 5.09 -10.71
CA VAL A 94 -6.09 5.12 -10.53
C VAL A 94 -5.70 5.11 -9.05
N VAL A 95 -6.37 5.94 -8.27
CA VAL A 95 -6.09 6.10 -6.83
C VAL A 95 -6.46 4.80 -6.11
N GLU A 96 -7.59 4.21 -6.48
CA GLU A 96 -8.04 2.94 -5.93
C GLU A 96 -7.08 1.79 -6.26
N ALA A 97 -6.67 1.67 -7.53
CA ALA A 97 -5.72 0.64 -7.96
C ALA A 97 -4.38 0.75 -7.21
N MET A 98 -3.90 1.98 -6.96
CA MET A 98 -2.70 2.22 -6.17
C MET A 98 -2.88 1.70 -4.73
N PHE A 99 -3.94 2.12 -4.03
CA PHE A 99 -4.20 1.64 -2.66
C PHE A 99 -4.41 0.12 -2.59
N MET A 100 -5.08 -0.46 -3.59
CA MET A 100 -5.24 -1.92 -3.69
C MET A 100 -3.90 -2.62 -3.82
N ALA A 101 -2.98 -2.09 -4.63
CA ALA A 101 -1.63 -2.63 -4.77
C ALA A 101 -0.82 -2.53 -3.48
N GLU A 102 -0.98 -1.44 -2.71
CA GLU A 102 -0.34 -1.29 -1.40
C GLU A 102 -0.77 -2.38 -0.43
N LEU A 103 -2.07 -2.61 -0.29
CA LEU A 103 -2.57 -3.60 0.67
C LEU A 103 -2.24 -5.03 0.26
N LYS A 104 -2.39 -5.35 -1.02
CA LYS A 104 -2.12 -6.70 -1.54
C LYS A 104 -0.65 -7.10 -1.39
N ASN A 105 0.28 -6.15 -1.53
CA ASN A 105 1.71 -6.44 -1.51
C ASN A 105 2.41 -5.96 -0.23
N MET A 106 1.71 -5.21 0.62
CA MET A 106 2.26 -4.48 1.77
C MET A 106 3.45 -3.58 1.38
N TYR A 107 3.38 -2.97 0.18
CA TYR A 107 4.35 -2.01 -0.30
C TYR A 107 3.86 -0.58 -0.10
N LEU A 108 4.82 0.34 0.08
CA LEU A 108 4.54 1.77 0.00
C LEU A 108 4.55 2.18 -1.46
N THR A 109 3.47 2.79 -1.92
CA THR A 109 3.41 3.40 -3.24
C THR A 109 3.18 4.91 -3.09
N ALA A 110 3.58 5.65 -4.12
CA ALA A 110 3.28 7.07 -4.22
C ALA A 110 2.88 7.33 -5.67
N GLY A 111 1.68 7.85 -5.87
CA GLY A 111 1.14 8.23 -7.17
C GLY A 111 1.11 9.75 -7.29
N HIS A 112 1.47 10.24 -8.48
CA HIS A 112 1.42 11.64 -8.87
C HIS A 112 0.72 11.77 -10.22
#